data_AF-A0A0K9YK72-F1
#
_entry.id   AF-A0A0K9YK72-F1
#
_cell.length_a   1.000
_cell.length_b   1.000
_cell.length_c   1.000
_cell.angle_alpha   90.00
_cell.angle_beta   90.00
_cell.angle_gamma   90.00
#
_symmetry.space_group_name_H-M   'P 1'
#
loop_
_entity.id
_entity.type
_entity.pdbx_description
1 polymer ?
#
loop_
_entity_poly.entity_id
_entity_poly.type
_entity_poly.pdbx_seq_one_letter_code
_entity_poly.pdbx_strand_id
1 'polypeptide(L)' 'MALIIVNLFCYGLVIYFGKYVIENGSGLREINEFGKWVFMLFCLLLASLYGSFRIVTWIREGKI' A
#
# COMPACT_ATOMS: atom_id res chain seq x y z
N MET A 1 10.96 11.89 -10.30
CA MET A 1 9.56 11.73 -10.78
C MET A 1 9.05 10.29 -10.77
N ALA A 2 9.76 9.30 -11.34
CA ALA A 2 9.27 7.91 -11.40
C ALA A 2 8.85 7.31 -10.03
N LEU A 3 9.60 7.57 -8.96
CA LEU A 3 9.28 7.09 -7.61
C LEU A 3 7.99 7.67 -7.02
N ILE A 4 7.61 8.90 -7.42
CA ILE A 4 6.36 9.53 -6.99
C ILE A 4 5.17 8.79 -7.62
N ILE A 5 5.28 8.48 -8.92
CA ILE A 5 4.26 7.74 -9.67
C ILE A 5 4.10 6.34 -9.10
N VAL A 6 5.21 5.63 -8.84
CA VAL A 6 5.17 4.29 -8.22
C VAL A 6 4.52 4.34 -6.84
N ASN A 7 4.85 5.35 -6.02
CA ASN A 7 4.24 5.50 -4.71
C ASN A 7 2.73 5.81 -4.78
N LEU A 8 2.32 6.67 -5.72
CA LEU A 8 0.91 6.96 -5.96
C LEU A 8 0.14 5.72 -6.44
N PHE A 9 0.75 4.91 -7.29
CA PHE A 9 0.23 3.62 -7.72
C PHE A 9 0.08 2.65 -6.53
N CYS A 10 1.08 2.57 -5.64
CA CYS A 10 0.98 1.77 -4.42
C CYS A 10 -0.19 2.21 -3.52
N TYR A 11 -0.42 3.52 -3.35
CA TYR A 11 -1.60 4.02 -2.63
C TYR A 11 -2.91 3.58 -3.31
N GLY A 12 -2.97 3.65 -4.64
CA GLY A 12 -4.11 3.16 -5.42
C GLY A 12 -4.38 1.68 -5.17
N LEU A 13 -3.33 0.86 -5.16
CA LEU A 13 -3.43 -0.58 -4.86
C LEU A 13 -3.89 -0.83 -3.42
N VAL A 14 -3.39 -0.08 -2.43
CA VAL A 14 -3.86 -0.19 -1.03
C VAL A 14 -5.36 0.07 -0.96
N ILE A 15 -5.86 1.10 -1.64
CA ILE A 15 -7.28 1.45 -1.65
C ILE A 15 -8.10 0.35 -2.35
N TYR A 16 -7.65 -0.12 -3.52
CA TYR A 16 -8.34 -1.15 -4.28
C TYR A 16 -8.42 -2.47 -3.53
N PHE A 17 -7.28 -2.99 -3.05
CA PHE A 17 -7.25 -4.23 -2.28
C PHE A 17 -7.92 -4.06 -0.91
N GLY A 18 -7.84 -2.88 -0.30
CA GLY A 18 -8.54 -2.58 0.94
C GLY A 18 -10.05 -2.71 0.79
N LYS A 19 -10.61 -2.14 -0.29
CA LYS A 19 -12.02 -2.32 -0.64
C LYS A 19 -12.36 -3.80 -0.87
N TYR A 20 -11.54 -4.50 -1.64
CA TYR A 20 -11.76 -5.93 -1.90
C TYR A 20 -11.83 -6.75 -0.61
N VAL A 21 -10.91 -6.52 0.34
CA VAL A 21 -10.87 -7.22 1.62
C VAL A 21 -12.05 -6.85 2.52
N ILE A 22 -12.56 -5.62 2.46
CA ILE A 22 -13.75 -5.20 3.21
C ILE A 22 -15.01 -5.86 2.63
N GLU A 23 -15.18 -5.83 1.30
CA GLU A 23 -16.35 -6.38 0.62
C GLU A 23 -16.39 -7.92 0.67
N ASN A 24 -15.23 -8.59 0.59
CA ASN A 24 -15.14 -10.05 0.58
C ASN A 24 -14.66 -10.62 1.93
N GLY A 25 -14.65 -9.80 2.99
CA GLY A 25 -14.04 -10.15 4.27
C GLY A 25 -14.66 -11.39 4.94
N SER A 26 -15.97 -11.60 4.76
CA SER A 26 -16.68 -12.79 5.24
C SER A 26 -16.18 -14.06 4.55
N GLY A 27 -16.16 -14.09 3.21
CA GLY A 27 -15.68 -15.23 2.44
C GLY A 27 -14.19 -15.51 2.66
N LEU A 28 -13.38 -14.46 2.77
CA LEU A 28 -11.95 -14.57 3.09
C LEU A 28 -11.70 -15.16 4.48
N ARG A 29 -12.60 -14.90 5.44
CA ARG A 29 -12.52 -15.43 6.80
C ARG A 29 -12.96 -16.89 6.87
N GLU A 30 -13.94 -17.30 6.06
CA GLU A 30 -14.32 -18.72 5.91
C GLU A 30 -13.17 -19.59 5.39
N ILE A 31 -12.40 -19.09 4.42
CA ILE A 31 -11.23 -19.81 3.88
C ILE A 31 -9.94 -19.58 4.69
N ASN A 32 -10.02 -18.87 5.82
CA ASN A 32 -8.89 -18.50 6.67
C ASN A 32 -7.74 -17.71 5.95
N GLU A 33 -8.03 -17.11 4.80
CA GLU A 33 -7.08 -16.29 4.03
C GLU A 33 -7.14 -14.80 4.42
N PHE A 34 -8.14 -14.40 5.21
CA PHE A 34 -8.30 -13.00 5.66
C PHE A 34 -7.03 -12.43 6.28
N GLY A 35 -6.33 -13.20 7.12
CA GLY A 35 -5.07 -12.80 7.73
C GLY A 35 -3.96 -12.52 6.71
N LYS A 36 -3.84 -13.35 5.66
CA LYS A 36 -2.84 -13.17 4.59
C LYS A 36 -3.14 -11.91 3.77
N TRP A 37 -4.40 -11.67 3.45
CA TRP A 37 -4.82 -10.46 2.73
C TRP A 37 -4.56 -9.19 3.54
N VAL A 38 -4.87 -9.20 4.84
CA VAL A 38 -4.57 -8.07 5.74
C VAL A 38 -3.06 -7.88 5.89
N PHE A 39 -2.28 -8.95 5.99
CA PHE A 39 -0.81 -8.87 6.03
C PHE A 39 -0.23 -8.30 4.74
N MET A 40 -0.73 -8.72 3.57
CA MET A 40 -0.31 -8.17 2.28
C MET A 40 -0.63 -6.68 2.18
N LEU A 41 -1.82 -6.26 2.61
CA LEU A 41 -2.21 -4.84 2.68
C LEU A 41 -1.27 -4.04 3.60
N PHE A 42 -0.91 -4.61 4.74
CA PHE A 42 0.02 -3.99 5.67
C PHE A 42 1.42 -3.82 5.05
N CYS A 43 1.96 -4.85 4.40
CA CYS A 43 3.23 -4.75 3.67
C CYS A 43 3.19 -3.70 2.55
N LEU A 44 2.08 -3.63 1.80
CA LEU A 44 1.90 -2.65 0.73
C LEU A 44 1.88 -1.22 1.27
N LEU A 45 1.22 -1.02 2.41
CA LEU A 45 1.15 0.25 3.11
C LEU A 45 2.53 0.68 3.64
N LEU A 46 3.32 -0.25 4.18
CA LEU A 46 4.71 0.02 4.58
C LEU A 46 5.59 0.40 3.38
N ALA A 47 5.46 -0.32 2.25
CA ALA A 47 6.20 0.01 1.03
C ALA A 47 5.86 1.42 0.52
N SER A 48 4.58 1.79 0.58
CA SER A 48 4.13 3.13 0.22
C SER A 48 4.64 4.21 1.19
N LEU A 49 4.57 3.96 2.51
CA LEU A 49 5.16 4.86 3.51
C LEU A 49 6.66 5.06 3.28
N TYR A 50 7.40 4.00 3.02
CA TYR A 50 8.84 4.08 2.72
C TYR A 50 9.11 4.91 1.46
N GLY A 51 8.30 4.72 0.41
CA GLY A 51 8.33 5.54 -0.80
C GLY A 51 8.11 7.02 -0.49
N SER A 52 7.08 7.34 0.30
CA SER A 52 6.78 8.70 0.76
C SER A 52 7.94 9.30 1.55
N PHE A 53 8.50 8.57 2.52
CA PHE A 53 9.66 9.02 3.29
C PHE A 53 10.83 9.37 2.37
N ARG A 54 11.17 8.50 1.41
CA ARG A 54 12.28 8.73 0.49
C ARG A 54 12.05 9.97 -0.39
N ILE A 55 10.81 10.19 -0.84
CA ILE A 55 10.43 11.39 -1.61
C ILE A 55 10.60 12.65 -0.75
N VAL A 56 10.11 12.64 0.50
CA VAL A 56 10.25 13.77 1.43
C VAL A 56 11.71 14.06 1.73
N THR A 57 12.54 13.03 1.92
CA THR A 57 14.00 13.21 2.12
C THR A 57 14.64 13.85 0.89
N TRP A 58 14.27 13.42 -0.32
CA TRP A 58 14.78 14.03 -1.56
C TRP A 58 14.36 15.49 -1.74
N ILE A 59 13.13 15.84 -1.36
CA ILE A 59 12.67 17.24 -1.33
C ILE A 59 13.51 18.05 -0.33
N ARG A 60 13.76 17.50 0.87
CA ARG A 60 14.58 18.16 1.90
C ARG A 60 16.04 18.33 1.48
N GLU A 61 16.58 17.40 0.72
CA GLU A 61 17.95 17.44 0.18
C GLU A 61 18.08 18.31 -1.08
N GLY A 62 16.99 18.89 -1.60
CA GLY A 62 17.00 19.70 -2.82
C GLY A 62 17.35 18.90 -4.09
N LYS A 63 17.15 17.57 -4.06
CA LYS A 63 17.41 16.66 -5.20
C LYS A 63 16.22 16.52 -6.15
N ILE A 64 15.13 17.22 -5.87
CA ILE A 64 13.92 17.36 -6.70
C ILE A 64 13.74 18.84 -7.01
#